data_AF-A0A239CIB2-F1
#
_entry.id   AF-A0A239CIB2-F1
#
_cell.length_a   1.000
_cell.length_b   1.000
_cell.length_c   1.000
_cell.angle_alpha   90.00
_cell.angle_beta   90.00
_cell.angle_gamma   90.00
#
_symmetry.space_group_name_H-M   'P 1'
#
loop_
_entity.id
_entity.type
_entity.pdbx_description
1 polymer ?
#
loop_
_entity_poly.entity_id
_entity_poly.type
_entity_poly.pdbx_seq_one_letter_code
_entity_poly.pdbx_strand_id
1 'polypeptide(L)'
;MKKLLIIFILCTMLFFPSGSAYAQESCPISILTPTNETKNGFPVFLSDVDSQEFWNIYNNSFIKKSVELYQEAQKYSDFKDERVYLTFKENSGRYARSGFYLKEDGFYYDKTKSPYIELSTSDLSGYYSKLNSTTQIFPHEMGHVIHNITAVRDNEIHQNSTNMHYSNIITEYSTAFSEGFAEHFEVISRIFEENEELKQEIYQDLEKKKNNIPKLLQKGRRDFVLPLRLDYYRMSVLFWLQTHEDLKRHELGSNGDGKYKNSLIEFNNTQKTILYRNMGLGQNLQQKRNIQQSLSTEIVVSNFFINLVTTGDGDLIEIYSKIFNVFSKYLNKDNTPELIEFVKGYMIEYPDEKDRILDIYKESTGYAFSKEFAPEIWVVSEGKYISIIMDQFGGLNFPFYVFNINTCEKEDLITLKGISKKEAEEIISYRESIGWFNDIAEIEDIPEISKATIEILQYNNSQERIQTMENQLEEKIESGKLVISFSNIIFAYIQHLFFRLMVWFILFFMVYYYIIIKEKRPLLLTVIKKHIKFLFLVALGLISVILSSSLYIGDTTVNPISLLLIGVLIMQIIVSFIIRKDKIKTKDSFISTLIMTAIILYSLY
;
A
#
# COMPACT_ATOMS: atom_id res chain seq x y z
N MET A 1 -41.26 51.34 -31.82
CA MET A 1 -40.08 51.60 -30.96
C MET A 1 -40.36 51.64 -29.44
N LYS A 2 -41.60 51.44 -28.95
CA LYS A 2 -41.89 51.40 -27.50
C LYS A 2 -41.96 49.99 -26.87
N LYS A 3 -41.71 48.92 -27.65
CA LYS A 3 -41.54 47.54 -27.14
C LYS A 3 -40.07 47.09 -27.01
N LEU A 4 -39.10 47.87 -27.52
CA LEU A 4 -37.66 47.60 -27.31
C LEU A 4 -37.09 48.30 -26.06
N LEU A 5 -37.75 49.34 -25.53
CA LEU A 5 -37.25 50.08 -24.36
C LEU A 5 -37.55 49.37 -23.02
N ILE A 6 -38.57 48.49 -22.99
CA ILE A 6 -38.94 47.71 -21.79
C ILE A 6 -38.04 46.46 -21.63
N ILE A 7 -37.47 45.95 -22.73
CA ILE A 7 -36.51 44.85 -22.69
C ILE A 7 -35.11 45.34 -22.29
N PHE A 8 -34.77 46.61 -22.55
CA PHE A 8 -33.48 47.18 -22.18
C PHE A 8 -33.39 47.63 -20.71
N ILE A 9 -34.53 47.84 -20.04
CA ILE A 9 -34.59 48.21 -18.61
C ILE A 9 -34.78 46.98 -17.70
N LEU A 10 -35.22 45.83 -18.24
CA LEU A 10 -35.18 44.54 -17.51
C LEU A 10 -33.82 43.83 -17.54
N CYS A 11 -32.93 44.19 -18.48
CA CYS A 11 -31.59 43.58 -18.57
C CYS A 11 -30.49 44.33 -17.80
N THR A 12 -30.80 45.44 -17.13
CA THR A 12 -29.84 46.23 -16.35
C THR A 12 -30.05 46.16 -14.83
N MET A 13 -30.95 45.29 -14.35
CA MET A 13 -31.17 45.03 -12.91
C MET A 13 -30.85 43.60 -12.45
N LEU A 14 -30.09 42.82 -13.22
CA LEU A 14 -29.62 41.48 -12.82
C LEU A 14 -28.10 41.35 -12.65
N PHE A 15 -27.39 42.47 -12.50
CA PHE A 15 -25.98 42.47 -12.09
C PHE A 15 -25.77 43.42 -10.90
N PHE A 16 -26.40 43.08 -9.78
CA PHE A 16 -25.77 43.31 -8.50
C PHE A 16 -25.45 41.92 -7.94
N PRO A 17 -24.17 41.48 -7.90
CA PRO A 17 -23.83 40.50 -6.91
C PRO A 17 -24.20 41.14 -5.58
N SER A 18 -25.21 40.59 -4.92
CA SER A 18 -25.34 40.70 -3.48
C SER A 18 -24.07 40.09 -2.91
N GLY A 19 -23.00 40.87 -2.87
CA GLY A 19 -21.87 40.64 -2.00
C GLY A 19 -22.41 40.73 -0.59
N SER A 20 -22.98 39.62 -0.13
CA SER A 20 -22.70 39.24 1.25
C SER A 20 -21.18 39.15 1.28
N ALA A 21 -20.57 40.20 1.81
CA ALA A 21 -19.23 40.09 2.35
C ALA A 21 -19.35 39.06 3.47
N TYR A 22 -19.29 37.77 3.12
CA TYR A 22 -18.76 36.78 4.03
C TYR A 22 -17.40 37.34 4.39
N ALA A 23 -17.27 37.76 5.65
CA ALA A 23 -15.95 37.95 6.23
C ALA A 23 -15.17 36.69 5.88
N GLN A 24 -14.18 36.83 5.02
CA GLN A 24 -13.33 35.74 4.61
C GLN A 24 -12.52 35.39 5.86
N GLU A 25 -13.03 34.46 6.66
CA GLU A 25 -12.23 33.75 7.64
C GLU A 25 -10.96 33.34 6.90
N SER A 26 -9.80 33.78 7.40
CA SER A 26 -8.53 33.51 6.76
C SER A 26 -8.39 31.99 6.66
N CYS A 27 -8.51 31.44 5.45
CA CYS A 27 -8.37 30.02 5.25
C CYS A 27 -6.98 29.60 5.76
N PRO A 28 -6.88 28.61 6.66
CA PRO A 28 -5.61 28.22 7.26
C PRO A 28 -4.66 27.55 6.27
N ILE A 29 -5.08 27.27 5.03
CA ILE A 29 -4.22 26.63 4.02
C ILE A 29 -3.32 27.65 3.32
N SER A 30 -2.07 27.26 3.11
CA SER A 30 -1.10 27.88 2.21
C SER A 30 -0.74 26.90 1.11
N ILE A 31 -1.09 27.24 -0.13
CA ILE A 31 -0.60 26.51 -1.31
C ILE A 31 0.80 27.03 -1.66
N LEU A 32 1.74 26.10 -1.75
CA LEU A 32 3.16 26.31 -1.95
C LEU A 32 3.57 25.87 -3.35
N THR A 33 4.37 26.70 -4.02
CA THR A 33 4.93 26.36 -5.33
C THR A 33 6.35 25.79 -5.17
N PRO A 34 6.61 24.57 -5.64
CA PRO A 34 7.94 23.97 -5.58
C PRO A 34 8.93 24.78 -6.41
N THR A 35 10.13 24.97 -5.87
CA THR A 35 11.28 25.48 -6.61
C THR A 35 12.31 24.37 -6.83
N ASN A 36 13.31 24.62 -7.67
CA ASN A 36 14.49 23.75 -7.79
C ASN A 36 15.59 24.09 -6.78
N GLU A 37 15.32 24.98 -5.82
CA GLU A 37 16.28 25.43 -4.82
C GLU A 37 16.16 24.58 -3.55
N THR A 38 17.31 24.34 -2.91
CA THR A 38 17.39 23.77 -1.56
C THR A 38 18.21 24.68 -0.68
N LYS A 39 17.85 24.80 0.59
CA LYS A 39 18.61 25.56 1.60
C LYS A 39 18.78 24.70 2.84
N ASN A 40 20.04 24.51 3.26
CA ASN A 40 20.41 23.66 4.41
C ASN A 40 19.80 22.24 4.34
N GLY A 41 19.71 21.65 3.14
CA GLY A 41 19.11 20.33 2.93
C GLY A 41 17.59 20.31 2.82
N PHE A 42 16.90 21.43 3.10
CA PHE A 42 15.45 21.53 2.98
C PHE A 42 15.00 22.14 1.65
N PRO A 43 13.86 21.72 1.09
CA PRO A 43 13.31 22.32 -0.13
C PRO A 43 12.88 23.78 0.11
N VAL A 44 13.02 24.61 -0.92
CA VAL A 44 12.53 25.99 -0.91
C VAL A 44 11.22 26.06 -1.69
N PHE A 45 10.20 26.69 -1.12
CA PHE A 45 8.91 26.94 -1.75
C PHE A 45 8.65 28.44 -1.89
N LEU A 46 7.88 28.82 -2.91
CA LEU A 46 7.31 30.17 -3.03
C LEU A 46 5.88 30.17 -2.46
N SER A 47 5.48 31.29 -1.88
CA SER A 47 4.09 31.54 -1.51
C SER A 47 3.23 31.78 -2.75
N ASP A 48 2.05 31.17 -2.75
CA ASP A 48 0.88 31.55 -3.55
C ASP A 48 0.89 31.16 -5.04
N VAL A 49 0.19 30.05 -5.32
CA VAL A 49 -0.53 29.85 -6.58
C VAL A 49 -1.96 29.48 -6.20
N ASP A 50 -2.90 30.36 -6.50
CA ASP A 50 -4.32 30.06 -6.41
C ASP A 50 -4.66 28.90 -7.34
N SER A 51 -5.00 27.75 -6.76
CA SER A 51 -5.52 26.61 -7.51
C SER A 51 -7.03 26.57 -7.33
N GLN A 52 -7.74 27.25 -8.24
CA GLN A 52 -9.21 27.28 -8.25
C GLN A 52 -9.81 25.86 -8.21
N GLU A 53 -9.15 24.89 -8.85
CA GLU A 53 -9.54 23.48 -8.84
C GLU A 53 -9.48 22.86 -7.43
N PHE A 54 -8.39 23.10 -6.70
CA PHE A 54 -8.26 22.64 -5.31
C PHE A 54 -9.31 23.28 -4.41
N TRP A 55 -9.55 24.59 -4.53
CA TRP A 55 -10.54 25.26 -3.69
C TRP A 55 -11.96 24.79 -3.94
N ASN A 56 -12.28 24.41 -5.18
CA ASN A 56 -13.57 23.81 -5.49
C ASN A 56 -13.75 22.47 -4.77
N ILE A 57 -12.76 21.59 -4.81
CA ILE A 57 -12.88 20.29 -4.11
C ILE A 57 -12.78 20.44 -2.59
N TYR A 58 -11.92 21.34 -2.10
CA TYR A 58 -11.80 21.66 -0.68
C TYR A 58 -13.16 22.00 -0.07
N ASN A 59 -13.89 22.93 -0.70
CA ASN A 59 -15.18 23.40 -0.18
C ASN A 59 -16.34 22.39 -0.32
N ASN A 60 -16.19 21.39 -1.19
CA ASN A 60 -17.27 20.46 -1.56
C ASN A 60 -16.96 18.99 -1.21
N SER A 61 -16.01 18.76 -0.29
CA SER A 61 -15.65 17.43 0.20
C SER A 61 -15.22 17.46 1.67
N PHE A 62 -15.01 16.27 2.24
CA PHE A 62 -14.48 16.10 3.59
C PHE A 62 -13.10 16.76 3.83
N ILE A 63 -12.38 17.18 2.79
CA ILE A 63 -11.10 17.91 2.92
C ILE A 63 -11.27 19.12 3.84
N LYS A 64 -12.33 19.91 3.68
CA LYS A 64 -12.60 21.05 4.58
C LYS A 64 -12.74 20.61 6.03
N LYS A 65 -13.51 19.55 6.29
CA LYS A 65 -13.67 19.00 7.64
C LYS A 65 -12.33 18.52 8.23
N SER A 66 -11.47 17.88 7.44
CA SER A 66 -10.14 17.47 7.92
C SER A 66 -9.25 18.65 8.33
N VAL A 67 -9.41 19.81 7.68
CA VAL A 67 -8.70 21.04 8.04
C VAL A 67 -9.30 21.70 9.28
N GLU A 68 -10.61 21.67 9.45
CA GLU A 68 -11.27 22.08 10.70
C GLU A 68 -10.79 21.22 11.88
N LEU A 69 -10.62 19.90 11.68
CA LEU A 69 -10.03 19.00 12.68
C LEU A 69 -8.57 19.34 12.99
N TYR A 70 -7.78 19.76 11.99
CA TYR A 70 -6.44 20.27 12.24
C TYR A 70 -6.45 21.54 13.09
N GLN A 71 -7.37 22.48 12.84
CA GLN A 71 -7.52 23.67 13.67
C GLN A 71 -7.95 23.33 15.10
N GLU A 72 -8.79 22.31 15.27
CA GLU A 72 -9.13 21.79 16.60
C GLU A 72 -7.91 21.18 17.29
N ALA A 73 -7.11 20.39 16.56
CA ALA A 73 -5.89 19.77 17.05
C ALA A 73 -4.87 20.80 17.55
N GLN A 74 -4.79 21.98 16.94
CA GLN A 74 -3.92 23.09 17.39
C GLN A 74 -4.19 23.52 18.83
N LYS A 75 -5.43 23.36 19.34
CA LYS A 75 -5.76 23.70 20.74
C LYS A 75 -5.06 22.79 21.76
N TYR A 76 -4.59 21.62 21.31
CA TYR A 76 -3.90 20.61 22.10
C TYR A 76 -2.41 20.53 21.76
N SER A 77 -1.90 21.48 20.95
CA SER A 77 -0.53 21.49 20.47
C SER A 77 0.23 22.71 20.99
N ASP A 78 1.51 22.52 21.30
CA ASP A 78 2.46 23.64 21.51
C ASP A 78 3.03 24.18 20.18
N PHE A 79 2.60 23.63 19.05
CA PHE A 79 3.06 23.99 17.72
C PHE A 79 2.53 25.37 17.32
N LYS A 80 3.45 26.29 17.02
CA LYS A 80 3.11 27.73 16.86
C LYS A 80 2.56 28.12 15.49
N ASP A 81 2.68 27.24 14.50
CA ASP A 81 2.33 27.55 13.12
C ASP A 81 0.99 26.91 12.77
N GLU A 82 -0.07 27.71 12.88
CA GLU A 82 -1.46 27.27 12.70
C GLU A 82 -1.84 27.02 11.23
N ARG A 83 -0.91 27.22 10.28
CA ARG A 83 -1.18 27.04 8.85
C ARG A 83 -1.00 25.59 8.41
N VAL A 84 -1.84 25.16 7.48
CA VAL A 84 -1.66 23.92 6.72
C VAL A 84 -0.92 24.26 5.44
N TYR A 85 0.24 23.67 5.21
CA TYR A 85 0.99 23.86 3.98
C TYR A 85 0.73 22.73 3.00
N LEU A 86 0.44 23.07 1.75
CA LEU A 86 0.13 22.11 0.69
C LEU A 86 0.95 22.43 -0.56
N THR A 87 1.54 21.45 -1.21
CA THR A 87 2.22 21.63 -2.50
C THR A 87 1.81 20.56 -3.50
N PHE A 88 1.80 20.91 -4.78
CA PHE A 88 1.53 19.99 -5.88
C PHE A 88 2.79 19.80 -6.73
N LYS A 89 3.20 18.54 -6.89
CA LYS A 89 4.43 18.18 -7.61
C LYS A 89 4.19 17.05 -8.59
N GLU A 90 4.79 17.14 -9.78
CA GLU A 90 4.81 16.01 -10.71
C GLU A 90 5.57 14.83 -10.11
N ASN A 91 5.03 13.63 -10.23
CA ASN A 91 5.59 12.41 -9.63
C ASN A 91 5.79 12.50 -8.11
N SER A 92 4.96 13.30 -7.43
CA SER A 92 4.86 13.29 -5.96
C SER A 92 4.59 11.88 -5.46
N GLY A 93 5.23 11.53 -4.34
CA GLY A 93 4.96 10.30 -3.63
C GLY A 93 3.69 10.31 -2.78
N ARG A 94 3.00 11.48 -2.69
CA ARG A 94 1.81 11.71 -1.86
C ARG A 94 2.09 11.47 -0.38
N TYR A 95 2.78 12.42 0.26
CA TYR A 95 3.23 12.27 1.65
C TYR A 95 3.08 13.56 2.44
N ALA A 96 2.74 13.42 3.72
CA ALA A 96 3.02 14.37 4.76
C ALA A 96 4.54 14.43 5.00
N ARG A 97 5.10 15.63 4.95
CA ARG A 97 6.52 15.91 5.15
C ARG A 97 6.68 16.97 6.23
N SER A 98 7.91 17.18 6.68
CA SER A 98 8.26 18.26 7.61
C SER A 98 9.49 18.98 7.12
N GLY A 99 9.47 20.29 7.26
CA GLY A 99 10.62 21.16 7.05
C GLY A 99 10.77 21.67 5.62
N PHE A 100 10.76 23.00 5.51
CA PHE A 100 11.03 23.72 4.26
C PHE A 100 11.48 25.15 4.56
N TYR A 101 11.92 25.87 3.52
CA TYR A 101 12.06 27.33 3.57
C TYR A 101 11.01 27.97 2.67
N LEU A 102 10.33 28.99 3.18
CA LEU A 102 9.42 29.80 2.37
C LEU A 102 10.17 31.02 1.84
N LYS A 103 10.11 31.26 0.54
CA LYS A 103 10.76 32.39 -0.12
C LYS A 103 9.71 33.38 -0.59
N GLU A 104 9.69 34.56 0.03
CA GLU A 104 8.79 35.67 -0.31
C GLU A 104 9.61 36.95 -0.40
N ASP A 105 9.39 37.77 -1.42
CA ASP A 105 10.08 39.05 -1.65
C ASP A 105 11.62 38.98 -1.59
N GLY A 106 12.19 37.82 -1.95
CA GLY A 106 13.63 37.57 -1.93
C GLY A 106 14.20 37.20 -0.55
N PHE A 107 13.38 37.17 0.49
CA PHE A 107 13.75 36.71 1.84
C PHE A 107 13.35 35.25 2.05
N TYR A 108 14.08 34.56 2.95
CA TYR A 108 13.79 33.19 3.33
C TYR A 108 13.24 33.16 4.76
N TYR A 109 12.05 32.62 4.92
CA TYR A 109 11.42 32.37 6.20
C TYR A 109 11.61 30.90 6.58
N ASP A 110 12.04 30.68 7.81
CA ASP A 110 12.32 29.34 8.33
C ASP A 110 11.02 28.62 8.68
N LYS A 111 10.76 27.50 7.99
CA LYS A 111 9.66 26.58 8.23
C LYS A 111 10.18 25.15 8.37
N THR A 112 11.42 24.99 8.86
CA THR A 112 12.10 23.69 9.01
C THR A 112 11.43 22.77 10.03
N LYS A 113 10.58 23.31 10.89
CA LYS A 113 9.75 22.53 11.83
C LYS A 113 8.29 22.35 11.38
N SER A 114 7.89 23.00 10.29
CA SER A 114 6.49 22.99 9.87
C SER A 114 6.15 21.78 9.01
N PRO A 115 5.02 21.09 9.30
CA PRO A 115 4.53 20.05 8.43
C PRO A 115 3.96 20.63 7.15
N TYR A 116 4.04 19.86 6.06
CA TYR A 116 3.36 20.17 4.80
C TYR A 116 2.93 18.88 4.10
N ILE A 117 1.87 18.96 3.31
CA ILE A 117 1.37 17.85 2.51
C ILE A 117 1.86 18.04 1.07
N GLU A 118 2.46 17.01 0.49
CA GLU A 118 2.85 16.98 -0.92
C GLU A 118 1.87 16.09 -1.69
N LEU A 119 1.13 16.64 -2.66
CA LEU A 119 0.23 15.89 -3.55
C LEU A 119 0.74 15.87 -4.99
N SER A 120 0.21 14.94 -5.80
CA SER A 120 0.51 14.91 -7.24
C SER A 120 -0.28 16.00 -7.97
N THR A 121 0.29 16.60 -9.02
CA THR A 121 -0.48 17.45 -9.94
C THR A 121 -1.66 16.71 -10.57
N SER A 122 -1.52 15.39 -10.77
CA SER A 122 -2.61 14.53 -11.26
C SER A 122 -3.79 14.40 -10.29
N ASP A 123 -3.59 14.72 -9.01
CA ASP A 123 -4.63 14.69 -7.98
C ASP A 123 -5.63 15.86 -8.14
N LEU A 124 -5.34 16.84 -9.00
CA LEU A 124 -6.28 17.92 -9.37
C LEU A 124 -7.15 17.57 -10.59
N SER A 125 -6.90 16.44 -11.27
CA SER A 125 -7.48 16.11 -12.58
C SER A 125 -8.98 15.71 -12.57
N GLY A 126 -9.73 15.97 -11.49
CA GLY A 126 -11.19 15.84 -11.47
C GLY A 126 -11.74 14.44 -11.14
N TYR A 127 -10.90 13.45 -10.83
CA TYR A 127 -11.35 12.11 -10.42
C TYR A 127 -11.63 11.99 -8.92
N TYR A 128 -12.36 12.96 -8.37
CA TYR A 128 -12.56 13.09 -6.92
C TYR A 128 -13.42 11.98 -6.30
N SER A 129 -14.26 11.32 -7.10
CA SER A 129 -15.11 10.22 -6.65
C SER A 129 -14.50 8.83 -6.78
N LYS A 130 -13.27 8.68 -7.29
CA LYS A 130 -12.62 7.35 -7.30
C LYS A 130 -12.14 6.96 -5.91
N LEU A 131 -12.14 5.66 -5.60
CA LEU A 131 -11.40 5.15 -4.45
C LEU A 131 -9.91 5.47 -4.64
N ASN A 132 -9.28 6.01 -3.58
CA ASN A 132 -7.92 6.56 -3.56
C ASN A 132 -7.76 7.85 -4.39
N SER A 133 -8.78 8.70 -4.36
CA SER A 133 -8.70 10.07 -4.88
C SER A 133 -8.22 11.04 -3.80
N THR A 134 -7.99 12.29 -4.20
CA THR A 134 -7.60 13.41 -3.33
C THR A 134 -8.52 13.61 -2.13
N THR A 135 -9.81 13.29 -2.26
CA THR A 135 -10.80 13.42 -1.16
C THR A 135 -10.56 12.41 -0.04
N GLN A 136 -9.69 11.42 -0.27
CA GLN A 136 -9.32 10.38 0.68
C GLN A 136 -7.82 10.46 1.03
N ILE A 137 -6.96 10.71 0.03
CA ILE A 137 -5.52 10.89 0.22
C ILE A 137 -5.23 12.11 1.10
N PHE A 138 -5.86 13.27 0.83
CA PHE A 138 -5.57 14.46 1.64
C PHE A 138 -5.96 14.25 3.12
N PRO A 139 -7.16 13.73 3.47
CA PRO A 139 -7.46 13.38 4.86
C PRO A 139 -6.49 12.38 5.49
N HIS A 140 -6.02 11.38 4.74
CA HIS A 140 -4.99 10.44 5.23
C HIS A 140 -3.71 11.20 5.63
N GLU A 141 -3.15 12.02 4.73
CA GLU A 141 -1.96 12.81 5.02
C GLU A 141 -2.19 13.82 6.15
N MET A 142 -3.41 14.37 6.23
CA MET A 142 -3.81 15.23 7.34
C MET A 142 -3.80 14.48 8.67
N GLY A 143 -4.17 13.20 8.70
CA GLY A 143 -4.07 12.34 9.87
C GLY A 143 -2.63 12.26 10.41
N HIS A 144 -1.64 12.09 9.53
CA HIS A 144 -0.23 12.18 9.93
C HIS A 144 0.14 13.55 10.47
N VAL A 145 -0.26 14.63 9.78
CA VAL A 145 0.02 16.01 10.23
C VAL A 145 -0.56 16.26 11.63
N ILE A 146 -1.81 15.88 11.86
CA ILE A 146 -2.52 16.02 13.14
C ILE A 146 -1.81 15.20 14.23
N HIS A 147 -1.51 13.93 13.97
CA HIS A 147 -0.76 13.09 14.92
C HIS A 147 0.57 13.75 15.30
N ASN A 148 1.29 14.27 14.31
CA ASN A 148 2.59 14.89 14.48
C ASN A 148 2.57 16.16 15.32
N ILE A 149 1.50 16.98 15.24
CA ILE A 149 1.41 18.22 16.02
C ILE A 149 0.83 17.99 17.42
N THR A 150 0.03 16.93 17.62
CA THR A 150 -0.65 16.68 18.91
C THR A 150 0.11 15.71 19.81
N ALA A 151 0.86 14.75 19.28
CA ALA A 151 1.67 13.85 20.09
C ALA A 151 2.98 14.53 20.52
N VAL A 152 3.44 14.29 21.76
CA VAL A 152 4.70 14.86 22.25
C VAL A 152 5.87 14.15 21.57
N ARG A 153 6.64 14.86 20.76
CA ARG A 153 7.80 14.28 20.06
C ARG A 153 9.08 14.52 20.84
N ASP A 154 9.51 13.55 21.63
CA ASP A 154 10.89 13.51 22.14
C ASP A 154 11.84 12.68 21.25
N ASN A 155 11.31 11.78 20.40
CA ASN A 155 12.11 10.88 19.55
C ASN A 155 11.63 10.84 18.09
N GLU A 156 12.55 10.55 17.15
CA GLU A 156 12.21 10.24 15.76
C GLU A 156 11.52 8.87 15.67
N ILE A 157 10.54 8.71 14.77
CA ILE A 157 9.96 7.39 14.47
C ILE A 157 11.03 6.60 13.72
N HIS A 158 11.71 5.69 14.41
CA HIS A 158 12.70 4.81 13.81
C HIS A 158 12.02 3.56 13.23
N GLN A 159 12.08 3.40 11.91
CA GLN A 159 11.65 2.19 11.22
C GLN A 159 12.83 1.21 11.14
N ASN A 160 12.71 0.05 11.80
CA ASN A 160 13.72 -1.02 11.80
C ASN A 160 13.40 -2.10 10.75
N SER A 161 12.12 -2.36 10.52
CA SER A 161 11.59 -3.32 9.56
C SER A 161 11.96 -2.89 8.14
N THR A 162 12.60 -3.82 7.44
CA THR A 162 12.98 -3.61 6.03
C THR A 162 11.81 -3.67 5.07
N ASN A 163 10.67 -4.23 5.49
CA ASN A 163 9.52 -4.35 4.61
C ASN A 163 8.96 -2.97 4.32
N MET A 164 8.58 -2.72 3.07
CA MET A 164 7.70 -1.61 2.78
C MET A 164 6.40 -1.84 3.55
N HIS A 165 5.98 -0.83 4.28
CA HIS A 165 4.76 -0.83 5.06
C HIS A 165 3.54 -1.00 4.16
N TYR A 166 2.62 -1.85 4.60
CA TYR A 166 1.34 -2.09 3.96
C TYR A 166 0.33 -2.34 5.07
N SER A 167 -0.86 -1.79 4.89
CA SER A 167 -2.03 -1.86 5.78
C SER A 167 -2.23 -3.13 6.63
N ASN A 168 -1.88 -4.32 6.12
CA ASN A 168 -2.10 -5.62 6.78
C ASN A 168 -0.83 -6.47 6.99
N ILE A 169 0.36 -5.86 6.97
CA ILE A 169 1.61 -6.52 7.36
C ILE A 169 2.05 -6.09 8.77
N ILE A 170 3.02 -6.82 9.33
CA ILE A 170 3.60 -6.50 10.63
C ILE A 170 4.67 -5.42 10.47
N THR A 171 4.57 -4.36 11.27
CA THR A 171 5.52 -3.25 11.38
C THR A 171 5.89 -3.04 12.85
N GLU A 172 6.61 -1.96 13.16
CA GLU A 172 6.81 -1.43 14.51
C GLU A 172 5.48 -1.03 15.13
N TYR A 173 5.37 -1.00 16.46
CA TYR A 173 4.20 -0.42 17.13
C TYR A 173 3.95 1.03 16.72
N SER A 174 5.02 1.83 16.61
CA SER A 174 4.96 3.25 16.27
C SER A 174 4.51 3.50 14.83
N THR A 175 5.05 2.73 13.89
CA THR A 175 4.58 2.73 12.50
C THR A 175 3.12 2.30 12.42
N ALA A 176 2.77 1.16 13.02
CA ALA A 176 1.40 0.65 13.01
C ALA A 176 0.40 1.68 13.57
N PHE A 177 0.79 2.40 14.63
CA PHE A 177 -0.05 3.44 15.20
C PHE A 177 -0.18 4.66 14.30
N SER A 178 0.95 5.22 13.82
CA SER A 178 0.96 6.42 12.99
C SER A 178 0.22 6.20 11.67
N GLU A 179 0.52 5.12 10.96
CA GLU A 179 -0.15 4.75 9.71
C GLU A 179 -1.60 4.37 9.98
N GLY A 180 -1.89 3.53 10.98
CA GLY A 180 -3.27 3.17 11.30
C GLY A 180 -4.14 4.39 11.67
N PHE A 181 -3.58 5.37 12.36
CA PHE A 181 -4.24 6.66 12.59
C PHE A 181 -4.38 7.50 11.31
N ALA A 182 -3.49 7.45 10.35
CA ALA A 182 -3.72 8.12 9.06
C ALA A 182 -4.77 7.39 8.20
N GLU A 183 -4.69 6.06 8.13
CA GLU A 183 -5.62 5.20 7.40
C GLU A 183 -7.07 5.36 7.89
N HIS A 184 -7.29 5.56 9.19
CA HIS A 184 -8.64 5.76 9.71
C HIS A 184 -9.29 7.04 9.14
N PHE A 185 -8.52 8.12 8.95
CA PHE A 185 -9.03 9.36 8.32
C PHE A 185 -9.51 9.10 6.88
N GLU A 186 -8.86 8.19 6.15
CA GLU A 186 -9.29 7.78 4.81
C GLU A 186 -10.68 7.14 4.83
N VAL A 187 -10.98 6.32 5.85
CA VAL A 187 -12.29 5.67 6.01
C VAL A 187 -13.33 6.65 6.52
N ILE A 188 -12.99 7.44 7.54
CA ILE A 188 -13.88 8.47 8.10
C ILE A 188 -14.27 9.50 7.05
N SER A 189 -13.36 9.90 6.15
CA SER A 189 -13.69 10.85 5.09
C SER A 189 -14.80 10.34 4.16
N ARG A 190 -14.87 9.03 3.92
CA ARG A 190 -15.96 8.40 3.14
C ARG A 190 -17.26 8.29 3.92
N ILE A 191 -17.18 7.93 5.20
CA ILE A 191 -18.37 7.74 6.06
C ILE A 191 -19.06 9.08 6.31
N PHE A 192 -18.27 10.13 6.57
CA PHE A 192 -18.73 11.46 6.93
C PHE A 192 -18.66 12.48 5.78
N GLU A 193 -18.52 12.02 4.53
CA GLU A 193 -18.67 12.89 3.36
C GLU A 193 -20.09 13.48 3.36
N GLU A 194 -20.19 14.80 3.40
CA GLU A 194 -21.44 15.57 3.43
C GLU A 194 -22.01 15.77 2.03
N ASN A 195 -21.15 15.76 1.01
CA ASN A 195 -21.58 15.80 -0.38
C ASN A 195 -22.12 14.43 -0.80
N GLU A 196 -23.44 14.26 -0.74
CA GLU A 196 -24.13 13.00 -1.02
C GLU A 196 -23.87 12.46 -2.44
N GLU A 197 -23.73 13.33 -3.45
CA GLU A 197 -23.40 12.89 -4.82
C GLU A 197 -21.99 12.29 -4.86
N LEU A 198 -21.00 13.02 -4.33
CA LEU A 198 -19.62 12.56 -4.24
C LEU A 198 -19.52 11.25 -3.44
N LYS A 199 -20.20 11.18 -2.30
CA LYS A 199 -20.26 9.99 -1.44
C LYS A 199 -20.80 8.78 -2.21
N GLN A 200 -21.95 8.93 -2.87
CA GLN A 200 -22.57 7.86 -3.64
C GLN A 200 -21.64 7.36 -4.76
N GLU A 201 -20.99 8.27 -5.49
CA GLU A 201 -20.05 7.89 -6.54
C GLU A 201 -18.82 7.14 -5.98
N ILE A 202 -18.29 7.56 -4.81
CA ILE A 202 -17.20 6.86 -4.13
C ILE A 202 -17.60 5.43 -3.78
N TYR A 203 -18.77 5.23 -3.17
CA TYR A 203 -19.24 3.89 -2.81
C TYR A 203 -19.58 3.04 -4.04
N GLN A 204 -20.02 3.65 -5.14
CA GLN A 204 -20.19 2.94 -6.42
C GLN A 204 -18.86 2.44 -6.99
N ASP A 205 -17.80 3.28 -7.00
CA ASP A 205 -16.46 2.84 -7.43
C ASP A 205 -15.87 1.77 -6.50
N LEU A 206 -16.11 1.90 -5.19
CA LEU A 206 -15.69 0.94 -4.18
C LEU A 206 -16.34 -0.44 -4.40
N GLU A 207 -17.66 -0.50 -4.51
CA GLU A 207 -18.40 -1.76 -4.74
C GLU A 207 -18.04 -2.39 -6.09
N LYS A 208 -17.84 -1.55 -7.12
CA LYS A 208 -17.33 -2.01 -8.41
C LYS A 208 -15.94 -2.65 -8.28
N LYS A 209 -15.01 -2.05 -7.55
CA LYS A 209 -13.67 -2.63 -7.32
C LYS A 209 -13.76 -3.93 -6.50
N LYS A 210 -14.55 -3.94 -5.42
CA LYS A 210 -14.80 -5.09 -4.55
C LYS A 210 -15.36 -6.30 -5.29
N ASN A 211 -16.26 -6.09 -6.26
CA ASN A 211 -16.81 -7.17 -7.09
C ASN A 211 -15.79 -7.84 -8.03
N ASN A 212 -14.65 -7.19 -8.30
CA ASN A 212 -13.69 -7.61 -9.31
C ASN A 212 -12.36 -8.11 -8.75
N ILE A 213 -11.84 -7.47 -7.69
CA ILE A 213 -10.55 -7.83 -7.08
C ILE A 213 -10.45 -9.31 -6.66
N PRO A 214 -11.46 -9.97 -6.05
CA PRO A 214 -11.35 -11.37 -5.62
C PRO A 214 -10.94 -12.34 -6.75
N LYS A 215 -11.39 -12.09 -7.99
CA LYS A 215 -11.01 -12.89 -9.15
C LYS A 215 -9.53 -12.71 -9.49
N LEU A 216 -9.00 -11.50 -9.39
CA LEU A 216 -7.57 -11.22 -9.60
C LEU A 216 -6.73 -11.90 -8.52
N LEU A 217 -7.13 -11.81 -7.24
CA LEU A 217 -6.41 -12.45 -6.13
C LEU A 217 -6.39 -13.97 -6.27
N GLN A 218 -7.51 -14.59 -6.63
CA GLN A 218 -7.59 -16.04 -6.84
C GLN A 218 -6.62 -16.48 -7.95
N LYS A 219 -6.52 -15.72 -9.04
CA LYS A 219 -5.63 -16.04 -10.16
C LYS A 219 -4.17 -15.69 -9.87
N GLY A 220 -3.90 -14.63 -9.11
CA GLY A 220 -2.59 -14.36 -8.52
C GLY A 220 -2.12 -15.52 -7.66
N ARG A 221 -2.98 -16.07 -6.79
CA ARG A 221 -2.69 -17.29 -6.02
C ARG A 221 -2.38 -18.49 -6.91
N ARG A 222 -3.08 -18.65 -8.04
CA ARG A 222 -2.78 -19.73 -9.01
C ARG A 222 -1.38 -19.58 -9.60
N ASP A 223 -0.91 -18.37 -9.89
CA ASP A 223 0.45 -18.11 -10.37
C ASP A 223 1.53 -18.47 -9.34
N PHE A 224 1.20 -18.48 -8.04
CA PHE A 224 2.10 -18.99 -7.01
C PHE A 224 2.14 -20.52 -6.95
N VAL A 225 0.98 -21.17 -7.07
CA VAL A 225 0.80 -22.59 -6.71
C VAL A 225 0.89 -23.52 -7.90
N LEU A 226 0.28 -23.17 -9.04
CA LEU A 226 0.20 -24.06 -10.19
C LEU A 226 1.52 -24.02 -10.99
N PRO A 227 2.03 -25.18 -11.41
CA PRO A 227 3.32 -25.26 -12.08
C PRO A 227 3.24 -24.70 -13.50
N LEU A 228 4.40 -24.24 -14.00
CA LEU A 228 4.60 -23.81 -15.38
C LEU A 228 3.61 -22.73 -15.86
N ARG A 229 3.07 -21.87 -15.00
CA ARG A 229 2.31 -20.71 -15.49
C ARG A 229 3.26 -19.64 -16.04
N LEU A 230 2.74 -18.81 -16.95
CA LEU A 230 3.41 -17.59 -17.40
C LEU A 230 3.34 -16.46 -16.35
N ASP A 231 2.66 -16.71 -15.23
CA ASP A 231 2.53 -15.83 -14.07
C ASP A 231 1.90 -14.46 -14.39
N TYR A 232 0.92 -14.39 -15.29
CA TYR A 232 0.39 -13.12 -15.79
C TYR A 232 -0.16 -12.19 -14.71
N TYR A 233 -0.80 -12.70 -13.67
CA TYR A 233 -1.40 -11.89 -12.61
C TYR A 233 -0.34 -11.35 -11.64
N ARG A 234 0.74 -12.13 -11.41
CA ARG A 234 1.93 -11.62 -10.71
C ARG A 234 2.68 -10.60 -11.56
N MET A 235 2.82 -10.85 -12.86
CA MET A 235 3.43 -9.93 -13.82
C MET A 235 2.67 -8.61 -13.96
N SER A 236 1.37 -8.61 -13.68
CA SER A 236 0.52 -7.42 -13.73
C SER A 236 0.22 -6.81 -12.35
N VAL A 237 0.96 -7.18 -11.29
CA VAL A 237 0.68 -6.72 -9.92
C VAL A 237 0.67 -5.19 -9.77
N LEU A 238 1.54 -4.50 -10.52
CA LEU A 238 1.62 -3.03 -10.55
C LEU A 238 0.30 -2.36 -10.94
N PHE A 239 -0.62 -3.09 -11.60
CA PHE A 239 -1.89 -2.57 -12.09
C PHE A 239 -3.07 -2.83 -11.15
N TRP A 240 -2.92 -3.69 -10.13
CA TRP A 240 -4.03 -4.07 -9.26
C TRP A 240 -3.71 -4.09 -7.77
N LEU A 241 -2.45 -4.16 -7.35
CA LEU A 241 -2.11 -4.26 -5.92
C LEU A 241 -2.51 -3.01 -5.15
N GLN A 242 -2.30 -1.80 -5.70
CA GLN A 242 -2.74 -0.58 -5.01
C GLN A 242 -4.25 -0.61 -4.75
N THR A 243 -5.05 -0.96 -5.75
CA THR A 243 -6.50 -1.13 -5.59
C THR A 243 -6.85 -2.17 -4.51
N HIS A 244 -6.09 -3.26 -4.42
CA HIS A 244 -6.26 -4.27 -3.37
C HIS A 244 -5.92 -3.73 -1.98
N GLU A 245 -4.82 -2.98 -1.84
CA GLU A 245 -4.46 -2.30 -0.59
C GLU A 245 -5.53 -1.29 -0.16
N ASP A 246 -6.02 -0.46 -1.09
CA ASP A 246 -7.07 0.53 -0.83
C ASP A 246 -8.37 -0.15 -0.35
N LEU A 247 -8.75 -1.28 -0.96
CA LEU A 247 -9.90 -2.07 -0.51
C LEU A 247 -9.68 -2.69 0.86
N LYS A 248 -8.48 -3.22 1.16
CA LYS A 248 -8.17 -3.76 2.49
C LYS A 248 -8.32 -2.70 3.58
N ARG A 249 -7.77 -1.50 3.37
CA ARG A 249 -7.90 -0.38 4.34
C ARG A 249 -9.37 -0.07 4.64
N HIS A 250 -10.23 -0.12 3.63
CA HIS A 250 -11.66 0.07 3.84
C HIS A 250 -12.33 -1.14 4.50
N GLU A 251 -12.24 -2.33 3.89
CA GLU A 251 -13.00 -3.52 4.30
C GLU A 251 -12.54 -4.03 5.66
N LEU A 252 -11.23 -4.24 5.83
CA LEU A 252 -10.67 -4.78 7.08
C LEU A 252 -10.66 -3.73 8.19
N GLY A 253 -10.47 -2.46 7.82
CA GLY A 253 -10.61 -1.33 8.75
C GLY A 253 -12.04 -1.18 9.26
N SER A 254 -13.05 -1.53 8.48
CA SER A 254 -14.46 -1.41 8.90
C SER A 254 -14.99 -2.65 9.61
N ASN A 255 -14.61 -3.86 9.17
CA ASN A 255 -15.17 -5.10 9.72
C ASN A 255 -14.34 -5.68 10.89
N GLY A 256 -13.14 -5.16 11.13
CA GLY A 256 -12.24 -5.59 12.20
C GLY A 256 -11.56 -6.93 11.95
N ASP A 257 -11.52 -7.43 10.71
CA ASP A 257 -10.84 -8.68 10.35
C ASP A 257 -9.32 -8.54 10.26
N GLY A 258 -8.76 -7.33 10.39
CA GLY A 258 -7.31 -7.10 10.47
C GLY A 258 -6.60 -7.93 11.57
N LYS A 259 -7.33 -8.30 12.63
CA LYS A 259 -6.83 -9.19 13.71
C LYS A 259 -6.55 -10.62 13.28
N TYR A 260 -6.96 -11.03 12.07
CA TYR A 260 -6.68 -12.36 11.55
C TYR A 260 -5.45 -12.36 10.66
N LYS A 261 -4.70 -13.47 10.71
CA LYS A 261 -3.48 -13.63 9.92
C LYS A 261 -3.77 -13.69 8.44
N ASN A 262 -2.81 -13.23 7.63
CA ASN A 262 -2.82 -13.48 6.19
C ASN A 262 -2.75 -14.99 5.92
N SER A 263 -3.39 -15.43 4.83
CA SER A 263 -3.28 -16.81 4.36
C SER A 263 -1.82 -17.15 4.02
N LEU A 264 -1.38 -18.32 4.45
CA LEU A 264 -0.03 -18.82 4.21
C LEU A 264 -0.05 -20.06 3.32
N ILE A 265 0.92 -20.16 2.41
CA ILE A 265 1.24 -21.39 1.67
C ILE A 265 2.73 -21.62 1.80
N GLU A 266 3.12 -22.73 2.43
CA GLU A 266 4.52 -23.09 2.56
C GLU A 266 5.09 -23.56 1.21
N PHE A 267 6.10 -22.85 0.70
CA PHE A 267 6.90 -23.26 -0.46
C PHE A 267 8.30 -23.71 -0.02
N ASN A 268 8.97 -24.51 -0.85
CA ASN A 268 10.38 -24.90 -0.62
C ASN A 268 11.34 -23.70 -0.55
N ASN A 269 10.93 -22.55 -1.10
CA ASN A 269 11.68 -21.30 -0.99
C ASN A 269 11.01 -20.41 0.06
N THR A 270 11.67 -20.22 1.20
CA THR A 270 11.18 -19.41 2.33
C THR A 270 10.83 -17.98 1.93
N GLN A 271 11.59 -17.34 1.06
CA GLN A 271 11.30 -15.98 0.59
C GLN A 271 10.03 -15.91 -0.24
N LYS A 272 9.75 -16.95 -1.03
CA LYS A 272 8.48 -17.06 -1.75
C LYS A 272 7.30 -17.21 -0.78
N THR A 273 7.50 -17.93 0.33
CA THR A 273 6.49 -18.08 1.40
C THR A 273 6.23 -16.73 2.08
N ILE A 274 7.28 -16.02 2.50
CA ILE A 274 7.18 -14.68 3.11
C ILE A 274 6.53 -13.68 2.15
N LEU A 275 6.93 -13.65 0.88
CA LEU A 275 6.31 -12.80 -0.14
C LEU A 275 4.81 -13.09 -0.26
N TYR A 276 4.41 -14.36 -0.35
CA TYR A 276 3.00 -14.73 -0.45
C TYR A 276 2.20 -14.30 0.78
N ARG A 277 2.76 -14.48 1.99
CA ARG A 277 2.16 -14.02 3.25
C ARG A 277 1.97 -12.50 3.25
N ASN A 278 3.03 -11.76 2.91
CA ASN A 278 3.04 -10.29 2.96
C ASN A 278 2.13 -9.69 1.87
N MET A 279 1.97 -10.36 0.73
CA MET A 279 1.00 -9.99 -0.31
C MET A 279 -0.44 -9.94 0.19
N GLY A 280 -0.78 -10.64 1.27
CA GLY A 280 -2.14 -10.61 1.83
C GLY A 280 -3.22 -10.97 0.80
N LEU A 281 -2.98 -11.97 -0.05
CA LEU A 281 -3.93 -12.40 -1.10
C LEU A 281 -5.20 -13.07 -0.55
N GLY A 282 -5.28 -13.24 0.77
CA GLY A 282 -6.43 -13.75 1.51
C GLY A 282 -6.08 -13.79 3.01
N GLN A 283 -7.08 -14.08 3.85
CA GLN A 283 -6.91 -14.19 5.31
C GLN A 283 -7.31 -15.58 5.81
N ASN A 284 -6.71 -15.98 6.93
CA ASN A 284 -7.09 -17.17 7.67
C ASN A 284 -7.92 -16.76 8.90
N LEU A 285 -9.24 -16.70 8.74
CA LEU A 285 -10.16 -16.27 9.81
C LEU A 285 -10.22 -17.22 11.03
N GLN A 286 -9.54 -18.38 10.96
CA GLN A 286 -9.42 -19.30 12.09
C GLN A 286 -8.19 -19.00 12.95
N GLN A 287 -7.26 -18.19 12.46
CA GLN A 287 -6.01 -17.87 13.14
C GLN A 287 -5.92 -16.38 13.40
N LYS A 288 -6.12 -16.00 14.66
CA LYS A 288 -5.84 -14.63 15.11
C LYS A 288 -4.34 -14.38 15.13
N ARG A 289 -3.97 -13.12 14.89
CA ARG A 289 -2.69 -12.55 15.27
C ARG A 289 -2.54 -12.69 16.79
N ASN A 290 -1.32 -12.88 17.28
CA ASN A 290 -1.07 -12.68 18.71
C ASN A 290 -1.24 -11.18 19.05
N ILE A 291 -1.27 -10.82 20.33
CA ILE A 291 -1.55 -9.43 20.72
C ILE A 291 -0.48 -8.47 20.19
N GLN A 292 0.80 -8.86 20.23
CA GLN A 292 1.91 -8.06 19.70
C GLN A 292 1.74 -7.82 18.20
N GLN A 293 1.40 -8.86 17.43
CA GLN A 293 1.12 -8.78 16.00
C GLN A 293 -0.08 -7.86 15.72
N SER A 294 -1.14 -7.90 16.54
CA SER A 294 -2.29 -7.00 16.41
C SER A 294 -1.90 -5.54 16.66
N LEU A 295 -1.12 -5.26 17.70
CA LEU A 295 -0.62 -3.91 18.00
C LEU A 295 0.35 -3.39 16.92
N SER A 296 1.05 -4.29 16.23
CA SER A 296 1.97 -4.03 15.12
C SER A 296 1.32 -4.09 13.73
N THR A 297 0.00 -3.94 13.61
CA THR A 297 -0.71 -3.96 12.31
C THR A 297 -1.55 -2.69 12.12
N GLU A 298 -1.28 -1.93 11.07
CA GLU A 298 -1.89 -0.63 10.76
C GLU A 298 -3.42 -0.69 10.73
N ILE A 299 -4.00 -1.66 9.99
CA ILE A 299 -5.45 -1.83 9.89
C ILE A 299 -6.12 -2.15 11.23
N VAL A 300 -5.42 -2.81 12.17
CA VAL A 300 -5.99 -3.08 13.50
C VAL A 300 -6.14 -1.77 14.27
N VAL A 301 -5.13 -0.90 14.22
CA VAL A 301 -5.18 0.42 14.84
C VAL A 301 -6.20 1.32 14.11
N SER A 302 -6.24 1.27 12.78
CA SER A 302 -7.24 1.97 11.97
C SER A 302 -8.67 1.57 12.36
N ASN A 303 -8.95 0.27 12.48
CA ASN A 303 -10.25 -0.23 12.94
C ASN A 303 -10.61 0.28 14.34
N PHE A 304 -9.64 0.33 15.25
CA PHE A 304 -9.85 0.89 16.59
C PHE A 304 -10.33 2.35 16.52
N PHE A 305 -9.65 3.20 15.75
CA PHE A 305 -10.05 4.61 15.61
C PHE A 305 -11.34 4.79 14.80
N ILE A 306 -11.58 3.98 13.77
CA ILE A 306 -12.85 3.98 13.03
C ILE A 306 -14.02 3.71 13.99
N ASN A 307 -13.90 2.67 14.81
CA ASN A 307 -14.93 2.33 15.80
C ASN A 307 -15.06 3.40 16.88
N LEU A 308 -13.94 3.98 17.35
CA LEU A 308 -13.95 5.08 18.32
C LEU A 308 -14.67 6.32 17.80
N VAL A 309 -14.51 6.63 16.52
CA VAL A 309 -15.18 7.80 15.90
C VAL A 309 -16.63 7.49 15.59
N THR A 310 -16.91 6.36 14.94
CA THR A 310 -18.26 6.03 14.43
C THR A 310 -19.26 5.64 15.52
N THR A 311 -18.78 5.19 16.68
CA THR A 311 -19.64 4.85 17.84
C THR A 311 -19.61 5.92 18.92
N GLY A 312 -18.96 7.06 18.67
CA GLY A 312 -18.79 8.13 19.64
C GLY A 312 -20.06 8.96 19.79
N ASP A 313 -20.35 9.35 21.04
CA ASP A 313 -21.38 10.35 21.32
C ASP A 313 -20.81 11.75 21.09
N GLY A 314 -21.51 12.56 20.29
CA GLY A 314 -21.15 13.94 19.97
C GLY A 314 -20.99 14.18 18.48
N ASP A 315 -20.68 15.42 18.12
CA ASP A 315 -20.26 15.72 16.76
C ASP A 315 -18.80 15.29 16.51
N LEU A 316 -18.39 15.32 15.24
CA LEU A 316 -17.06 14.85 14.85
C LEU A 316 -15.93 15.64 15.53
N ILE A 317 -16.11 16.95 15.72
CA ILE A 317 -15.10 17.80 16.35
C ILE A 317 -14.99 17.42 17.83
N GLU A 318 -16.10 17.28 18.55
CA GLU A 318 -16.13 16.87 19.97
C GLU A 318 -15.43 15.51 20.19
N ILE A 319 -15.67 14.55 19.30
CA ILE A 319 -15.06 13.22 19.39
C ILE A 319 -13.53 13.32 19.20
N TYR A 320 -13.08 14.05 18.18
CA TYR A 320 -11.65 14.23 17.92
C TYR A 320 -10.95 15.10 18.97
N SER A 321 -11.61 16.11 19.56
CA SER A 321 -11.10 16.87 20.69
C SER A 321 -10.69 15.94 21.84
N LYS A 322 -11.47 14.88 22.11
CA LYS A 322 -11.11 13.87 23.12
C LYS A 322 -9.85 13.10 22.74
N ILE A 323 -9.73 12.71 21.47
CA ILE A 323 -8.56 12.01 20.94
C ILE A 323 -7.31 12.90 21.08
N PHE A 324 -7.38 14.16 20.64
CA PHE A 324 -6.26 15.11 20.70
C PHE A 324 -5.85 15.46 22.13
N ASN A 325 -6.81 15.60 23.05
CA ASN A 325 -6.53 15.75 24.48
C ASN A 325 -5.70 14.57 25.03
N VAL A 326 -6.03 13.33 24.63
CA VAL A 326 -5.26 12.16 25.05
C VAL A 326 -3.88 12.14 24.39
N PHE A 327 -3.78 12.45 23.10
CA PHE A 327 -2.51 12.49 22.38
C PHE A 327 -1.52 13.45 23.04
N SER A 328 -1.94 14.69 23.30
CA SER A 328 -1.11 15.74 23.92
C SER A 328 -0.62 15.41 25.34
N LYS A 329 -1.39 14.65 26.11
CA LYS A 329 -1.06 14.33 27.50
C LYS A 329 -0.27 13.03 27.65
N TYR A 330 -0.58 12.01 26.84
CA TYR A 330 -0.17 10.63 27.11
C TYR A 330 0.68 9.98 26.03
N LEU A 331 0.58 10.38 24.76
CA LEU A 331 1.34 9.72 23.70
C LEU A 331 2.83 10.06 23.73
N ASN A 332 3.65 9.07 23.37
CA ASN A 332 5.10 9.12 23.22
C ASN A 332 5.82 9.58 24.50
N LYS A 333 5.32 9.16 25.66
CA LYS A 333 5.88 9.53 26.97
C LYS A 333 6.88 8.49 27.48
N ASP A 334 6.76 7.25 27.04
CA ASP A 334 7.71 6.19 27.32
C ASP A 334 7.80 5.21 26.14
N ASN A 335 8.43 4.04 26.32
CA ASN A 335 8.60 3.03 25.27
C ASN A 335 7.39 2.06 25.15
N THR A 336 6.23 2.43 25.69
CA THR A 336 4.98 1.66 25.58
C THR A 336 4.40 1.82 24.17
N PRO A 337 3.82 0.75 23.59
CA PRO A 337 3.08 0.86 22.34
C PRO A 337 2.01 1.96 22.43
N GLU A 338 1.96 2.82 21.42
CA GLU A 338 1.16 4.06 21.42
C GLU A 338 -0.34 3.77 21.56
N LEU A 339 -0.84 2.66 21.00
CA LEU A 339 -2.23 2.26 21.20
C LEU A 339 -2.53 1.92 22.67
N ILE A 340 -1.56 1.34 23.39
CA ILE A 340 -1.69 1.04 24.81
C ILE A 340 -1.65 2.32 25.64
N GLU A 341 -0.74 3.26 25.33
CA GLU A 341 -0.69 4.59 25.95
C GLU A 341 -2.02 5.33 25.75
N PHE A 342 -2.53 5.33 24.51
CA PHE A 342 -3.79 5.97 24.16
C PHE A 342 -4.96 5.41 24.98
N VAL A 343 -5.14 4.07 25.01
CA VAL A 343 -6.25 3.46 25.76
C VAL A 343 -6.12 3.75 27.27
N LYS A 344 -4.89 3.69 27.83
CA LYS A 344 -4.64 4.06 29.23
C LYS A 344 -5.06 5.51 29.50
N GLY A 345 -4.59 6.44 28.67
CA GLY A 345 -4.87 7.87 28.80
C GLY A 345 -6.36 8.17 28.63
N TYR A 346 -7.01 7.56 27.64
CA TYR A 346 -8.44 7.73 27.37
C TYR A 346 -9.30 7.30 28.56
N MET A 347 -8.97 6.16 29.19
CA MET A 347 -9.67 5.71 30.40
C MET A 347 -9.47 6.64 31.62
N ILE A 348 -8.37 7.39 31.66
CA ILE A 348 -8.08 8.34 32.74
C ILE A 348 -8.85 9.65 32.51
N GLU A 349 -8.82 10.18 31.28
CA GLU A 349 -9.48 11.44 30.93
C GLU A 349 -11.00 11.31 30.82
N TYR A 350 -11.48 10.16 30.37
CA TYR A 350 -12.90 9.88 30.11
C TYR A 350 -13.36 8.59 30.79
N PRO A 351 -13.39 8.55 32.15
CA PRO A 351 -13.71 7.34 32.90
C PRO A 351 -15.12 6.80 32.63
N ASP A 352 -16.07 7.65 32.26
CA ASP A 352 -17.44 7.26 31.92
C ASP A 352 -17.52 6.47 30.60
N GLU A 353 -16.52 6.58 29.72
CA GLU A 353 -16.42 5.86 28.45
C GLU A 353 -15.49 4.63 28.53
N LYS A 354 -15.07 4.25 29.74
CA LYS A 354 -14.10 3.18 29.96
C LYS A 354 -14.54 1.84 29.37
N ASP A 355 -15.78 1.42 29.58
CA ASP A 355 -16.23 0.11 29.09
C ASP A 355 -16.26 0.09 27.56
N ARG A 356 -16.71 1.21 26.95
CA ARG A 356 -16.74 1.40 25.50
C ARG A 356 -15.34 1.30 24.87
N ILE A 357 -14.34 2.01 25.40
CA ILE A 357 -12.98 1.97 24.84
C ILE A 357 -12.34 0.58 24.97
N LEU A 358 -12.64 -0.13 26.06
CA LEU A 358 -12.16 -1.51 26.28
C LEU A 358 -12.83 -2.51 25.33
N ASP A 359 -14.12 -2.35 25.06
CA ASP A 359 -14.84 -3.17 24.08
C ASP A 359 -14.30 -2.94 22.67
N ILE A 360 -14.11 -1.68 22.26
CA ILE A 360 -13.50 -1.33 20.97
C ILE A 360 -12.10 -1.96 20.84
N TYR A 361 -11.26 -1.82 21.87
CA TYR A 361 -9.93 -2.43 21.88
C TYR A 361 -10.00 -3.95 21.68
N LYS A 362 -10.94 -4.62 22.36
CA LYS A 362 -11.11 -6.07 22.27
C LYS A 362 -11.63 -6.52 20.91
N GLU A 363 -12.54 -5.78 20.32
CA GLU A 363 -13.08 -6.05 19.00
C GLU A 363 -12.01 -5.89 17.91
N SER A 364 -11.21 -4.81 17.99
CA SER A 364 -10.16 -4.51 17.03
C SER A 364 -8.96 -5.46 17.16
N THR A 365 -8.43 -5.67 18.37
CA THR A 365 -7.22 -6.49 18.57
C THR A 365 -7.51 -7.99 18.66
N GLY A 366 -8.72 -8.35 19.07
CA GLY A 366 -9.13 -9.72 19.39
C GLY A 366 -8.86 -10.16 20.84
N TYR A 367 -8.34 -9.28 21.70
CA TYR A 367 -7.90 -9.58 23.08
C TYR A 367 -8.41 -8.53 24.09
N ALA A 368 -8.63 -8.95 25.34
CA ALA A 368 -8.91 -8.01 26.40
C ALA A 368 -7.69 -7.09 26.64
N PHE A 369 -7.95 -5.85 27.01
CA PHE A 369 -6.90 -4.87 27.27
C PHE A 369 -5.99 -5.30 28.44
N SER A 370 -4.68 -5.19 28.22
CA SER A 370 -3.64 -5.32 29.25
C SER A 370 -2.74 -4.11 29.23
N LYS A 371 -2.18 -3.76 30.39
CA LYS A 371 -1.14 -2.73 30.51
C LYS A 371 0.24 -3.24 30.15
N GLU A 372 0.41 -4.57 30.14
CA GLU A 372 1.64 -5.28 29.81
C GLU A 372 1.72 -5.52 28.30
N PHE A 373 2.94 -5.43 27.78
CA PHE A 373 3.24 -5.57 26.37
C PHE A 373 4.65 -6.14 26.22
N ALA A 374 4.90 -6.73 25.05
CA ALA A 374 6.23 -7.23 24.75
C ALA A 374 7.11 -6.09 24.22
N PRO A 375 8.38 -5.98 24.68
CA PRO A 375 9.34 -5.10 24.02
C PRO A 375 9.59 -5.57 22.58
N GLU A 376 10.01 -4.63 21.73
CA GLU A 376 10.47 -4.97 20.38
C GLU A 376 11.92 -5.46 20.42
N ILE A 377 12.13 -6.71 20.03
CA ILE A 377 13.46 -7.34 20.01
C ILE A 377 13.77 -7.68 18.56
N TRP A 378 14.52 -6.79 17.92
CA TRP A 378 14.80 -6.83 16.49
C TRP A 378 15.93 -7.81 16.17
N VAL A 379 15.71 -8.64 15.16
CA VAL A 379 16.68 -9.63 14.66
C VAL A 379 16.91 -9.39 13.18
N VAL A 380 18.18 -9.43 12.82
CA VAL A 380 18.68 -9.25 11.46
C VAL A 380 18.92 -10.60 10.80
N SER A 381 18.47 -10.78 9.56
CA SER A 381 18.92 -11.87 8.70
C SER A 381 19.61 -11.35 7.45
N GLU A 382 20.81 -11.85 7.17
CA GLU A 382 21.55 -11.54 5.95
C GLU A 382 21.14 -12.44 4.76
N GLY A 383 20.95 -11.83 3.59
CA GLY A 383 20.52 -12.55 2.39
C GLY A 383 19.79 -11.63 1.42
N LYS A 384 19.51 -12.10 0.21
CA LYS A 384 18.72 -11.31 -0.75
C LYS A 384 17.24 -11.43 -0.44
N TYR A 385 16.54 -10.39 -0.04
CA TYR A 385 15.11 -10.45 0.30
C TYR A 385 14.25 -9.55 -0.59
N ILE A 386 12.97 -9.93 -0.69
CA ILE A 386 11.93 -9.16 -1.37
C ILE A 386 11.15 -8.41 -0.29
N SER A 387 11.58 -7.19 0.01
CA SER A 387 10.97 -6.35 1.04
C SER A 387 9.86 -5.45 0.49
N ILE A 388 9.77 -5.31 -0.84
CA ILE A 388 8.71 -4.56 -1.52
C ILE A 388 7.85 -5.57 -2.28
N ILE A 389 6.55 -5.61 -2.01
CA ILE A 389 5.63 -6.58 -2.63
C ILE A 389 5.60 -6.40 -4.15
N MET A 390 5.68 -5.17 -4.63
CA MET A 390 5.76 -4.85 -6.07
C MET A 390 7.05 -5.39 -6.73
N ASP A 391 8.09 -5.74 -5.99
CA ASP A 391 9.32 -6.33 -6.50
C ASP A 391 9.31 -7.87 -6.44
N GLN A 392 8.21 -8.49 -6.88
CA GLN A 392 7.97 -9.93 -6.74
C GLN A 392 9.05 -10.87 -7.32
N PHE A 393 9.90 -10.35 -8.20
CA PHE A 393 10.95 -11.12 -8.89
C PHE A 393 12.36 -10.68 -8.51
N GLY A 394 12.51 -9.85 -7.47
CA GLY A 394 13.81 -9.50 -6.87
C GLY A 394 14.69 -8.66 -7.79
N GLY A 395 14.15 -7.59 -8.36
CA GLY A 395 14.92 -6.58 -9.09
C GLY A 395 15.81 -5.73 -8.19
N LEU A 396 15.37 -5.44 -6.96
CA LEU A 396 16.13 -4.66 -5.98
C LEU A 396 17.04 -5.54 -5.12
N ASN A 397 16.56 -6.73 -4.71
CA ASN A 397 17.28 -7.68 -3.83
C ASN A 397 17.91 -7.01 -2.60
N PHE A 398 17.07 -6.65 -1.62
CA PHE A 398 17.56 -6.08 -0.37
C PHE A 398 18.54 -7.04 0.31
N PRO A 399 19.69 -6.58 0.80
CA PRO A 399 20.75 -7.47 1.30
C PRO A 399 20.48 -8.06 2.69
N PHE A 400 19.34 -7.73 3.28
CA PHE A 400 18.94 -8.18 4.59
C PHE A 400 17.43 -8.13 4.79
N TYR A 401 16.99 -8.78 5.86
CA TYR A 401 15.62 -8.82 6.33
C TYR A 401 15.61 -8.64 7.85
N VAL A 402 14.84 -7.67 8.35
CA VAL A 402 14.75 -7.38 9.78
C VAL A 402 13.34 -7.71 10.26
N PHE A 403 13.24 -8.40 11.40
CA PHE A 403 11.98 -8.79 12.02
C PHE A 403 12.07 -8.78 13.55
N ASN A 404 10.94 -8.63 14.23
CA ASN A 404 10.86 -8.65 15.70
C ASN A 404 10.52 -10.06 16.20
N ILE A 405 11.29 -10.61 17.13
CA ILE A 405 11.10 -11.98 17.66
C ILE A 405 9.69 -12.19 18.25
N ASN A 406 9.09 -11.15 18.82
CA ASN A 406 7.79 -11.22 19.48
C ASN A 406 6.61 -11.19 18.52
N THR A 407 6.83 -10.75 17.27
CA THR A 407 5.79 -10.69 16.23
C THR A 407 6.06 -11.62 15.04
N CYS A 408 7.27 -12.17 14.94
CA CYS A 408 7.67 -13.03 13.82
C CYS A 408 6.88 -14.33 13.74
N GLU A 409 6.90 -14.92 12.55
CA GLU A 409 6.46 -16.29 12.30
C GLU A 409 7.68 -17.18 12.00
N LYS A 410 7.47 -18.49 12.01
CA LYS A 410 8.56 -19.47 11.83
C LYS A 410 9.32 -19.26 10.52
N GLU A 411 8.65 -18.79 9.46
CA GLU A 411 9.26 -18.50 8.18
C GLU A 411 10.33 -17.42 8.28
N ASP A 412 10.13 -16.43 9.17
CA ASP A 412 11.06 -15.33 9.40
C ASP A 412 12.33 -15.87 10.10
N LEU A 413 12.16 -16.74 11.10
CA LEU A 413 13.27 -17.42 11.78
C LEU A 413 14.09 -18.30 10.83
N ILE A 414 13.42 -19.04 9.93
CA ILE A 414 14.08 -19.91 8.94
C ILE A 414 14.91 -19.10 7.93
N THR A 415 14.72 -17.77 7.85
CA THR A 415 15.59 -16.93 7.03
C THR A 415 17.03 -16.88 7.55
N LEU A 416 17.25 -17.12 8.84
CA LEU A 416 18.56 -17.21 9.47
C LEU A 416 19.20 -18.55 9.13
N LYS A 417 20.31 -18.49 8.38
CA LYS A 417 21.06 -19.70 8.00
C LYS A 417 21.54 -20.44 9.24
N GLY A 418 21.11 -21.69 9.36
CA GLY A 418 21.48 -22.57 10.48
C GLY A 418 20.31 -22.89 11.41
N ILE A 419 19.21 -22.14 11.35
CA ILE A 419 17.99 -22.44 12.11
C ILE A 419 17.12 -23.41 11.32
N SER A 420 16.83 -24.57 11.90
CA SER A 420 15.94 -25.56 11.28
C SER A 420 14.46 -25.18 11.46
N LYS A 421 13.58 -25.73 10.59
CA LYS A 421 12.13 -25.55 10.72
C LYS A 421 11.62 -26.01 12.09
N LYS A 422 12.18 -27.12 12.63
CA LYS A 422 11.80 -27.63 13.95
C LYS A 422 12.14 -26.59 15.03
N GLU A 423 13.38 -26.11 15.07
CA GLU A 423 13.82 -25.11 16.07
C GLU A 423 13.01 -23.81 15.97
N ALA A 424 12.67 -23.36 14.76
CA ALA A 424 11.79 -22.21 14.57
C ALA A 424 10.39 -22.44 15.16
N GLU A 425 9.81 -23.63 14.98
CA GLU A 425 8.52 -24.00 15.58
C GLU A 425 8.59 -24.08 17.12
N GLU A 426 9.70 -24.57 17.68
CA GLU A 426 9.94 -24.58 19.13
C GLU A 426 10.04 -23.16 19.71
N ILE A 427 10.75 -22.25 19.03
CA ILE A 427 10.86 -20.84 19.47
C ILE A 427 9.49 -20.18 19.51
N ILE A 428 8.67 -20.35 18.46
CA ILE A 428 7.32 -19.79 18.40
C ILE A 428 6.44 -20.39 19.50
N SER A 429 6.51 -21.71 19.71
CA SER A 429 5.72 -22.40 20.73
C SER A 429 6.11 -21.96 22.14
N TYR A 430 7.41 -21.81 22.42
CA TYR A 430 7.91 -21.33 23.70
C TYR A 430 7.46 -19.89 23.97
N ARG A 431 7.61 -18.98 23.00
CA ARG A 431 7.11 -17.61 23.07
C ARG A 431 5.64 -17.57 23.46
N GLU A 432 4.81 -18.37 22.79
CA GLU A 432 3.37 -18.45 23.07
C GLU A 432 3.06 -19.01 24.47
N SER A 433 3.92 -19.89 25.00
CA SER A 433 3.75 -20.49 26.33
C SER A 433 4.09 -19.54 27.49
N ILE A 434 5.07 -18.66 27.30
CA ILE A 434 5.47 -17.66 28.30
C ILE A 434 4.79 -16.30 28.10
N GLY A 435 4.14 -16.11 26.95
CA GLY A 435 3.50 -14.86 26.52
C GLY A 435 4.33 -14.10 25.49
N TRP A 436 5.56 -13.72 25.86
CA TRP A 436 6.54 -13.07 24.99
C TRP A 436 7.93 -13.13 25.61
N PHE A 437 8.95 -12.78 24.83
CA PHE A 437 10.31 -12.59 25.31
C PHE A 437 10.51 -11.14 25.80
N ASN A 438 11.11 -10.95 26.96
CA ASN A 438 11.53 -9.61 27.42
C ASN A 438 12.94 -9.25 26.96
N ASP A 439 13.77 -10.27 26.76
CA ASP A 439 15.15 -10.14 26.28
C ASP A 439 15.50 -11.33 25.38
N ILE A 440 16.41 -11.13 24.44
CA ILE A 440 16.85 -12.21 23.53
C ILE A 440 17.52 -13.35 24.30
N ALA A 441 18.08 -13.11 25.49
CA ALA A 441 18.72 -14.13 26.32
C ALA A 441 17.76 -15.22 26.79
N GLU A 442 16.45 -14.93 26.90
CA GLU A 442 15.43 -15.90 27.34
C GLU A 442 15.26 -17.09 26.37
N ILE A 443 15.82 -17.01 25.15
CA ILE A 443 15.86 -18.16 24.24
C ILE A 443 16.75 -19.30 24.79
N GLU A 444 17.68 -19.02 25.70
CA GLU A 444 18.54 -20.03 26.34
C GLU A 444 17.75 -21.04 27.18
N ASP A 445 16.56 -20.65 27.64
CA ASP A 445 15.68 -21.48 28.45
C ASP A 445 14.91 -22.53 27.62
N ILE A 446 15.00 -22.47 26.28
CA ILE A 446 14.30 -23.38 25.38
C ILE A 446 15.07 -24.70 25.27
N PRO A 447 14.58 -25.81 25.85
CA PRO A 447 15.38 -27.04 25.95
C PRO A 447 15.63 -27.73 24.60
N GLU A 448 14.76 -27.47 23.62
CA GLU A 448 14.72 -28.19 22.34
C GLU A 448 15.49 -27.51 21.20
N ILE A 449 16.14 -26.38 21.44
CA ILE A 449 16.95 -25.69 20.41
C ILE A 449 18.45 -25.87 20.66
N SER A 450 19.22 -25.87 19.56
CA SER A 450 20.66 -26.04 19.66
C SER A 450 21.36 -24.78 20.17
N LYS A 451 22.52 -24.96 20.82
CA LYS A 451 23.41 -23.85 21.21
C LYS A 451 23.78 -22.97 20.01
N ALA A 452 23.94 -23.57 18.82
CA ALA A 452 24.21 -22.82 17.60
C ALA A 452 23.06 -21.87 17.24
N THR A 453 21.81 -22.30 17.37
CA THR A 453 20.62 -21.46 17.15
C THR A 453 20.56 -20.28 18.13
N ILE A 454 20.87 -20.52 19.40
CA ILE A 454 20.97 -19.47 20.43
C ILE A 454 22.04 -18.43 20.02
N GLU A 455 23.25 -18.89 19.70
CA GLU A 455 24.37 -18.02 19.29
C GLU A 455 24.01 -17.21 18.02
N ILE A 456 23.31 -17.81 17.05
CA ILE A 456 22.84 -17.13 15.84
C ILE A 456 21.87 -16.00 16.20
N LEU A 457 20.87 -16.24 17.05
CA LEU A 457 19.86 -15.24 17.40
C LEU A 457 20.45 -14.09 18.20
N GLN A 458 21.29 -14.38 19.21
CA GLN A 458 21.96 -13.37 20.01
C GLN A 458 22.91 -12.50 19.16
N TYR A 459 23.70 -13.12 18.28
CA TYR A 459 24.59 -12.38 17.37
C TYR A 459 23.81 -11.42 16.47
N ASN A 460 22.68 -11.88 15.92
CA ASN A 460 21.86 -11.12 14.98
C ASN A 460 20.89 -10.11 15.63
N ASN A 461 20.75 -10.11 16.96
CA ASN A 461 19.99 -9.11 17.72
C ASN A 461 20.84 -7.90 18.14
N SER A 462 22.17 -7.99 18.07
CA SER A 462 23.05 -6.93 18.58
C SER A 462 22.83 -5.59 17.87
N GLN A 463 22.74 -4.49 18.64
CA GLN A 463 22.59 -3.13 18.10
C GLN A 463 23.72 -2.75 17.13
N GLU A 464 24.94 -3.22 17.41
CA GLU A 464 26.08 -3.08 16.50
C GLU A 464 25.78 -3.67 15.11
N ARG A 465 25.03 -4.78 15.05
CA ARG A 465 24.68 -5.43 13.79
C ARG A 465 23.69 -4.60 12.97
N ILE A 466 22.64 -4.10 13.60
CA ILE A 466 21.64 -3.24 12.96
C ILE A 466 22.34 -1.99 12.40
N GLN A 467 23.13 -1.29 13.21
CA GLN A 467 23.86 -0.11 12.77
C GLN A 467 24.85 -0.40 11.63
N THR A 468 25.57 -1.52 11.72
CA THR A 468 26.51 -1.95 10.67
C THR A 468 25.78 -2.13 9.34
N MET A 469 24.54 -2.62 9.36
CA MET A 469 23.77 -2.84 8.14
C MET A 469 23.21 -1.57 7.54
N GLU A 470 22.71 -0.65 8.36
CA GLU A 470 22.27 0.67 7.90
C GLU A 470 23.42 1.35 7.15
N ASN A 471 24.61 1.38 7.76
CA ASN A 471 25.82 1.91 7.13
C ASN A 471 26.18 1.16 5.83
N GLN A 472 26.04 -0.17 5.79
CA GLN A 472 26.29 -0.95 4.57
C GLN A 472 25.25 -0.71 3.48
N LEU A 473 24.00 -0.44 3.84
CA LEU A 473 22.94 -0.11 2.89
C LEU A 473 23.22 1.26 2.28
N GLU A 474 23.49 2.25 3.12
CA GLU A 474 23.87 3.60 2.72
C GLU A 474 25.09 3.57 1.82
N GLU A 475 26.18 2.88 2.21
CA GLU A 475 27.38 2.75 1.38
C GLU A 475 27.06 2.15 0.00
N LYS A 476 26.22 1.11 -0.05
CA LYS A 476 25.83 0.47 -1.33
C LYS A 476 25.00 1.39 -2.21
N ILE A 477 24.13 2.21 -1.62
CA ILE A 477 23.33 3.20 -2.34
C ILE A 477 24.25 4.31 -2.86
N GLU A 478 25.09 4.89 -2.01
CA GLU A 478 26.03 5.96 -2.36
C GLU A 478 27.06 5.53 -3.41
N SER A 479 27.59 4.32 -3.28
CA SER A 479 28.56 3.77 -4.24
C SER A 479 27.91 3.32 -5.55
N GLY A 480 26.58 3.43 -5.69
CA GLY A 480 25.82 2.95 -6.85
C GLY A 480 25.82 1.43 -7.05
N LYS A 481 26.24 0.64 -6.04
CA LYS A 481 26.22 -0.83 -6.08
C LYS A 481 24.80 -1.37 -5.88
N LEU A 482 23.95 -0.63 -5.17
CA LEU A 482 22.52 -0.85 -5.07
C LEU A 482 21.79 0.36 -5.66
N VAL A 483 21.29 0.20 -6.88
CA VAL A 483 20.45 1.23 -7.51
C VAL A 483 19.00 0.90 -7.19
N ILE A 484 18.40 1.64 -6.26
CA ILE A 484 16.97 1.57 -5.97
C ILE A 484 16.24 2.29 -7.12
N SER A 485 15.93 1.54 -8.17
CA SER A 485 15.28 2.08 -9.37
C SER A 485 14.12 1.19 -9.80
N PHE A 486 13.01 1.84 -10.13
CA PHE A 486 11.85 1.21 -10.76
C PHE A 486 12.22 0.45 -12.05
N SER A 487 13.24 0.90 -12.78
CA SER A 487 13.75 0.21 -13.97
C SER A 487 14.30 -1.19 -13.67
N ASN A 488 14.93 -1.38 -12.50
CA ASN A 488 15.45 -2.70 -12.09
C ASN A 488 14.31 -3.68 -11.78
N ILE A 489 13.23 -3.18 -11.17
CA ILE A 489 12.01 -3.95 -10.96
C ILE A 489 11.45 -4.39 -12.32
N ILE A 490 11.22 -3.46 -13.26
CA ILE A 490 10.73 -3.78 -14.60
C ILE A 490 11.61 -4.83 -15.30
N PHE A 491 12.94 -4.68 -15.19
CA PHE A 491 13.87 -5.62 -15.81
C PHE A 491 13.72 -7.04 -15.24
N ALA A 492 13.59 -7.20 -13.91
CA ALA A 492 13.36 -8.49 -13.28
C ALA A 492 12.05 -9.14 -13.75
N TYR A 493 10.99 -8.35 -13.94
CA TYR A 493 9.73 -8.81 -14.53
C TYR A 493 9.94 -9.34 -15.95
N ILE A 494 10.62 -8.58 -16.80
CA ILE A 494 10.92 -8.98 -18.18
C ILE A 494 11.75 -10.27 -18.21
N GLN A 495 12.78 -10.37 -17.36
CA GLN A 495 13.61 -11.56 -17.23
C GLN A 495 12.80 -12.79 -16.80
N HIS A 496 11.93 -12.64 -15.79
CA HIS A 496 11.05 -13.71 -15.33
C HIS A 496 10.12 -14.20 -16.44
N LEU A 497 9.41 -13.29 -17.11
CA LEU A 497 8.51 -13.64 -18.21
C LEU A 497 9.27 -14.30 -19.37
N PHE A 498 10.45 -13.80 -19.71
CA PHE A 498 11.31 -14.39 -20.73
C PHE A 498 11.72 -15.82 -20.36
N PHE A 499 12.12 -16.06 -19.12
CA PHE A 499 12.45 -17.41 -18.64
C PHE A 499 11.25 -18.35 -18.73
N ARG A 500 10.07 -17.92 -18.26
CA ARG A 500 8.82 -18.70 -18.37
C ARG A 500 8.48 -19.02 -19.83
N LEU A 501 8.64 -18.04 -20.71
CA LEU A 501 8.43 -18.20 -22.14
C LEU A 501 9.42 -19.21 -22.74
N MET A 502 10.71 -19.16 -22.38
CA MET A 502 11.73 -20.11 -22.86
C MET A 502 11.38 -21.55 -22.49
N VAL A 503 11.00 -21.80 -21.24
CA VAL A 503 10.57 -23.14 -20.78
C VAL A 503 9.41 -23.65 -21.62
N TRP A 504 8.37 -22.84 -21.79
CA TRP A 504 7.23 -23.22 -22.64
C TRP A 504 7.59 -23.38 -24.10
N PHE A 505 8.49 -22.55 -24.63
CA PHE A 505 8.90 -22.64 -26.01
C PHE A 505 9.64 -23.95 -26.28
N ILE A 506 10.50 -24.41 -25.36
CA ILE A 506 11.16 -25.71 -25.44
C ILE A 506 10.12 -26.84 -25.43
N LEU A 507 9.20 -26.84 -24.46
CA LEU A 507 8.15 -27.85 -24.34
C LEU A 507 7.24 -27.89 -25.57
N PHE A 508 6.78 -26.72 -26.01
CA PHE A 508 6.02 -26.54 -27.24
C PHE A 508 6.80 -27.10 -28.43
N PHE A 509 8.08 -26.75 -28.58
CA PHE A 509 8.86 -27.15 -29.73
C PHE A 509 9.11 -28.65 -29.78
N MET A 510 9.32 -29.30 -28.63
CA MET A 510 9.41 -30.76 -28.54
C MET A 510 8.13 -31.44 -29.04
N VAL A 511 6.97 -30.99 -28.56
CA VAL A 511 5.66 -31.51 -28.99
C VAL A 511 5.39 -31.21 -30.47
N TYR A 512 5.67 -29.98 -30.90
CA TYR A 512 5.46 -29.52 -32.26
C TYR A 512 6.34 -30.28 -33.27
N TYR A 513 7.62 -30.51 -32.91
CA TYR A 513 8.55 -31.28 -33.72
C TYR A 513 8.06 -32.72 -33.90
N TYR A 514 7.64 -33.37 -32.80
CA TYR A 514 7.12 -34.73 -32.83
C TYR A 514 5.87 -34.89 -33.71
N ILE A 515 4.95 -33.92 -33.67
CA ILE A 515 3.67 -34.00 -34.38
C ILE A 515 3.78 -33.57 -35.86
N ILE A 516 4.55 -32.51 -36.17
CA ILE A 516 4.47 -31.82 -37.48
C ILE A 516 5.77 -31.90 -38.29
N ILE A 517 6.94 -31.86 -37.65
CA ILE A 517 8.23 -31.78 -38.36
C ILE A 517 8.71 -33.19 -38.71
N LYS A 518 7.93 -33.91 -39.53
CA LYS A 518 8.37 -35.13 -40.25
C LYS A 518 8.98 -34.81 -41.63
N GLU A 519 8.93 -33.56 -42.08
CA GLU A 519 9.40 -33.13 -43.41
C GLU A 519 10.65 -32.24 -43.37
N LYS A 520 11.45 -32.34 -44.44
CA LYS A 520 12.74 -31.65 -44.71
C LYS A 520 12.62 -30.12 -44.81
N ARG A 521 12.25 -29.42 -43.73
CA ARG A 521 12.28 -27.95 -43.64
C ARG A 521 13.57 -27.45 -42.98
N PRO A 522 14.04 -26.23 -43.29
CA PRO A 522 15.12 -25.61 -42.53
C PRO A 522 14.67 -25.42 -41.07
N LEU A 523 15.24 -26.23 -40.18
CA LEU A 523 14.87 -26.32 -38.78
C LEU A 523 14.99 -24.96 -38.07
N LEU A 524 16.12 -24.27 -38.28
CA LEU A 524 16.43 -23.00 -37.61
C LEU A 524 15.42 -21.89 -37.94
N LEU A 525 15.10 -21.69 -39.22
CA LEU A 525 14.14 -20.65 -39.62
C LEU A 525 12.73 -20.95 -39.11
N THR A 526 12.38 -22.23 -39.00
CA THR A 526 11.10 -22.67 -38.42
C THR A 526 11.04 -22.36 -36.92
N VAL A 527 12.09 -22.70 -36.18
CA VAL A 527 12.25 -22.38 -34.75
C VAL A 527 12.06 -20.87 -34.52
N ILE A 528 12.82 -20.04 -35.24
CA ILE A 528 12.78 -18.57 -35.08
C ILE A 528 11.37 -18.03 -35.32
N LYS A 529 10.71 -18.44 -36.41
CA LYS A 529 9.34 -18.00 -36.73
C LYS A 529 8.33 -18.40 -35.66
N LYS A 530 8.44 -19.62 -35.12
CA LYS A 530 7.55 -20.07 -34.04
C LYS A 530 7.84 -19.36 -32.73
N HIS A 531 9.10 -19.08 -32.44
CA HIS A 531 9.50 -18.33 -31.26
C HIS A 531 8.90 -16.92 -31.27
N ILE A 532 9.07 -16.17 -32.37
CA ILE A 532 8.50 -14.83 -32.53
C ILE A 532 6.97 -14.86 -32.40
N LYS A 533 6.31 -15.83 -33.02
CA LYS A 533 4.85 -16.00 -32.91
C LYS A 533 4.42 -16.26 -31.46
N PHE A 534 5.15 -17.10 -30.74
CA PHE A 534 4.85 -17.40 -29.35
C PHE A 534 5.07 -16.18 -28.46
N LEU A 535 6.16 -15.43 -28.65
CA LEU A 535 6.43 -14.16 -27.98
C LEU A 535 5.28 -13.18 -28.14
N PHE A 536 4.78 -13.00 -29.36
CA PHE A 536 3.64 -12.12 -29.61
C PHE A 536 2.39 -12.59 -28.86
N LEU A 537 2.07 -13.88 -28.93
CA LEU A 537 0.88 -14.41 -28.24
C LEU A 537 1.02 -14.30 -26.71
N VAL A 538 2.22 -14.50 -26.16
CA VAL A 538 2.49 -14.30 -24.72
C VAL A 538 2.27 -12.84 -24.33
N ALA A 539 2.76 -11.90 -25.12
CA ALA A 539 2.52 -10.47 -24.91
C ALA A 539 1.02 -10.11 -24.98
N LEU A 540 0.29 -10.67 -25.96
CA LEU A 540 -1.16 -10.50 -26.07
C LEU A 540 -1.90 -11.02 -24.84
N GLY A 541 -1.47 -12.15 -24.26
CA GLY A 541 -2.01 -12.66 -23.00
C GLY A 541 -1.80 -11.71 -21.83
N LEU A 542 -0.59 -11.16 -21.66
CA LEU A 542 -0.31 -10.17 -20.62
C LEU A 542 -1.15 -8.89 -20.79
N ILE A 543 -1.18 -8.36 -22.01
CA ILE A 543 -2.00 -7.18 -22.36
C ILE A 543 -3.48 -7.45 -22.05
N SER A 544 -3.96 -8.66 -22.31
CA SER A 544 -5.35 -9.04 -22.02
C SER A 544 -5.67 -8.96 -20.52
N VAL A 545 -4.73 -9.31 -19.63
CA VAL A 545 -4.91 -9.15 -18.17
C VAL A 545 -4.92 -7.68 -17.77
N ILE A 546 -3.97 -6.88 -18.26
CA ILE A 546 -3.87 -5.45 -17.95
C ILE A 546 -5.10 -4.67 -18.42
N LEU A 547 -5.55 -4.93 -19.66
CA LEU A 547 -6.76 -4.30 -20.19
C LEU A 547 -8.02 -4.80 -19.47
N SER A 548 -8.09 -6.09 -19.14
CA SER A 548 -9.20 -6.66 -18.38
C SER A 548 -9.42 -5.95 -17.05
N SER A 549 -8.35 -5.60 -16.31
CA SER A 549 -8.47 -4.90 -15.02
C SER A 549 -9.00 -3.46 -15.11
N SER A 550 -9.04 -2.87 -16.30
CA SER A 550 -9.47 -1.47 -16.51
C SER A 550 -10.76 -1.34 -17.35
N LEU A 551 -11.14 -2.37 -18.10
CA LEU A 551 -12.33 -2.37 -18.95
C LEU A 551 -13.53 -2.97 -18.22
N TYR A 552 -14.61 -2.20 -18.10
CA TYR A 552 -15.83 -2.59 -17.41
C TYR A 552 -17.02 -2.70 -18.36
N ILE A 553 -17.85 -3.74 -18.14
CA ILE A 553 -19.19 -3.89 -18.72
C ILE A 553 -20.16 -3.98 -17.55
N GLY A 554 -20.92 -2.90 -17.33
CA GLY A 554 -21.63 -2.68 -16.06
C GLY A 554 -20.65 -2.67 -14.89
N ASP A 555 -20.94 -3.45 -13.85
CA ASP A 555 -20.13 -3.50 -12.62
C ASP A 555 -19.02 -4.56 -12.65
N THR A 556 -18.83 -5.24 -13.79
CA THR A 556 -17.86 -6.33 -13.93
C THR A 556 -16.79 -6.03 -14.95
N THR A 557 -15.57 -6.45 -14.64
CA THR A 557 -14.43 -6.40 -15.56
C THR A 557 -14.59 -7.39 -16.71
N VAL A 558 -14.10 -7.01 -17.89
CA VAL A 558 -14.08 -7.90 -19.06
C VAL A 558 -13.18 -9.10 -18.76
N ASN A 559 -13.60 -10.31 -19.12
CA ASN A 559 -12.77 -11.51 -18.94
C ASN A 559 -11.51 -11.45 -19.85
N PRO A 560 -10.28 -11.61 -19.30
CA PRO A 560 -9.06 -11.55 -20.10
C PRO A 560 -8.98 -12.65 -21.15
N ILE A 561 -9.62 -13.80 -20.93
CA ILE A 561 -9.71 -14.88 -21.92
C ILE A 561 -10.48 -14.41 -23.16
N SER A 562 -11.58 -13.68 -22.98
CA SER A 562 -12.35 -13.15 -24.10
C SER A 562 -11.54 -12.17 -24.95
N LEU A 563 -10.80 -11.26 -24.30
CA LEU A 563 -9.90 -10.31 -24.98
C LEU A 563 -8.81 -11.04 -25.76
N LEU A 564 -8.17 -12.05 -25.15
CA LEU A 564 -7.18 -12.88 -25.83
C LEU A 564 -7.78 -13.55 -27.07
N LEU A 565 -8.93 -14.22 -26.93
CA LEU A 565 -9.54 -14.99 -28.03
C LEU A 565 -9.93 -14.08 -29.20
N ILE A 566 -10.45 -12.87 -28.94
CA ILE A 566 -10.73 -11.87 -29.97
C ILE A 566 -9.43 -11.47 -30.68
N GLY A 567 -8.38 -11.13 -29.92
CA GLY A 567 -7.07 -10.76 -30.50
C GLY A 567 -6.44 -11.88 -31.33
N VAL A 568 -6.50 -13.12 -30.84
CA VAL A 568 -6.01 -14.32 -31.55
C VAL A 568 -6.82 -14.57 -32.83
N LEU A 569 -8.14 -14.39 -32.80
CA LEU A 569 -9.01 -14.56 -33.97
C LEU A 569 -8.67 -13.55 -35.06
N ILE A 570 -8.58 -12.26 -34.70
CA ILE A 570 -8.22 -11.18 -35.64
C ILE A 570 -6.87 -11.49 -36.29
N MET A 571 -5.87 -11.83 -35.50
CA MET A 571 -4.57 -12.24 -36.00
C MET A 571 -4.64 -13.45 -36.93
N GLN A 572 -5.39 -14.48 -36.57
CA GLN A 572 -5.49 -15.69 -37.37
C GLN A 572 -6.20 -15.42 -38.71
N ILE A 573 -7.16 -14.50 -38.75
CA ILE A 573 -7.81 -14.05 -39.99
C ILE A 573 -6.79 -13.34 -40.89
N ILE A 574 -6.03 -12.37 -40.35
CA ILE A 574 -5.01 -11.62 -41.10
C ILE A 574 -3.94 -12.57 -41.66
N VAL A 575 -3.37 -13.43 -40.81
CA VAL A 575 -2.31 -14.36 -41.22
C VAL A 575 -2.84 -15.34 -42.27
N SER A 576 -4.02 -15.93 -42.06
CA SER A 576 -4.66 -16.82 -43.04
C SER A 576 -4.90 -16.12 -44.37
N PHE A 577 -5.30 -14.85 -44.38
CA PHE A 577 -5.50 -14.08 -45.61
C PHE A 577 -4.20 -13.87 -46.38
N ILE A 578 -3.09 -13.58 -45.69
CA ILE A 578 -1.76 -13.37 -46.30
C ILE A 578 -1.24 -14.67 -46.93
N ILE A 579 -1.36 -15.81 -46.22
CA ILE A 579 -0.79 -17.09 -46.66
C ILE A 579 -1.80 -18.01 -47.36
N ARG A 580 -3.01 -17.51 -47.68
CA ARG A 580 -4.16 -18.30 -48.19
C ARG A 580 -3.86 -19.20 -49.39
N LYS A 581 -2.87 -18.82 -50.22
CA LYS A 581 -2.47 -19.58 -51.40
C LYS A 581 -1.70 -20.86 -51.06
N ASP A 582 -1.16 -20.97 -49.85
CA ASP A 582 -0.37 -22.10 -49.37
C ASP A 582 -1.14 -22.83 -48.25
N LYS A 583 -1.84 -23.91 -48.64
CA LYS A 583 -2.66 -24.72 -47.71
C LYS A 583 -1.84 -25.34 -46.59
N ILE A 584 -0.58 -25.71 -46.86
CA ILE A 584 0.30 -26.33 -45.88
C ILE A 584 0.71 -25.28 -44.83
N LYS A 585 1.13 -24.09 -45.26
CA LYS A 585 1.44 -22.98 -44.34
C LYS A 585 0.21 -22.53 -43.54
N THR A 586 -0.96 -22.53 -44.15
CA THR A 586 -2.22 -22.18 -43.47
C THR A 586 -2.52 -23.17 -42.34
N LYS A 587 -2.45 -24.48 -42.62
CA LYS A 587 -2.66 -25.55 -41.62
C LYS A 587 -1.60 -25.50 -40.51
N ASP A 588 -0.32 -25.35 -40.88
CA ASP A 588 0.82 -25.22 -39.95
C ASP A 588 0.67 -24.03 -39.00
N SER A 589 0.24 -22.87 -39.54
CA SER A 589 -0.03 -21.69 -38.73
C SER A 589 -1.19 -21.92 -37.77
N PHE A 590 -2.31 -22.49 -38.23
CA PHE A 590 -3.48 -22.76 -37.41
C PHE A 590 -3.16 -23.70 -36.24
N ILE A 591 -2.51 -24.85 -36.52
CA ILE A 591 -2.15 -25.82 -35.47
C ILE A 591 -1.20 -25.19 -34.45
N SER A 592 -0.18 -24.44 -34.90
CA SER A 592 0.75 -23.81 -33.96
C SER A 592 0.07 -22.72 -33.13
N THR A 593 -0.87 -21.95 -33.71
CA THR A 593 -1.67 -20.97 -32.94
C THR A 593 -2.48 -21.69 -31.86
N LEU A 594 -3.16 -22.78 -32.20
CA LEU A 594 -4.02 -23.51 -31.28
C LEU A 594 -3.25 -24.03 -30.06
N ILE A 595 -2.11 -24.68 -30.28
CA ILE A 595 -1.27 -25.22 -29.20
C ILE A 595 -0.72 -24.08 -28.32
N MET A 596 -0.18 -23.01 -28.93
CA MET A 596 0.34 -21.85 -28.19
C MET A 596 -0.77 -21.14 -27.40
N THR A 597 -1.97 -21.04 -27.95
CA THR A 597 -3.13 -20.43 -27.29
C THR A 597 -3.56 -21.26 -26.08
N ALA A 598 -3.54 -22.59 -26.17
CA ALA A 598 -3.86 -23.46 -25.03
C ALA A 598 -2.91 -23.22 -23.83
N ILE A 599 -1.61 -22.98 -24.08
CA ILE A 599 -0.63 -22.63 -23.04
C ILE A 599 -0.99 -21.31 -22.35
N ILE A 600 -1.40 -20.31 -23.14
CA ILE A 600 -1.78 -18.99 -22.63
C ILE A 600 -3.11 -19.07 -21.87
N LEU A 601 -4.09 -19.81 -22.39
CA LEU A 601 -5.37 -20.06 -21.71
C LEU A 601 -5.16 -20.74 -20.36
N TYR A 602 -4.26 -21.71 -20.27
CA TYR A 602 -3.87 -22.31 -18.98
C TYR A 602 -3.31 -21.28 -18.00
N SER A 603 -2.52 -20.31 -18.49
CA SER A 603 -1.95 -19.24 -17.65
C SER A 603 -2.94 -18.10 -17.35
N LEU A 604 -4.05 -17.98 -18.08
CA LEU A 604 -5.11 -16.99 -17.84
C LEU A 604 -6.26 -17.51 -16.97
N TYR A 605 -6.49 -18.82 -17.01
CA TYR A 605 -7.39 -19.54 -16.11
C TYR A 605 -6.98 -19.28 -14.68
#